data_AF-A0A1I5BD15-F1
#
_entry.id   AF-A0A1I5BD15-F1
#
_cell.length_a   1.000
_cell.length_b   1.000
_cell.length_c   1.000
_cell.angle_alpha   90.00
_cell.angle_beta   90.00
_cell.angle_gamma   90.00
#
_symmetry.space_group_name_H-M   'P 1'
#
loop_
_entity.id
_entity.type
_entity.pdbx_description
1 polymer ?
#
loop_
_entity_poly.entity_id
_entity_poly.type
_entity_poly.pdbx_seq_one_letter_code
_entity_poly.pdbx_strand_id
1 'polypeptide(L)'
;MLTATLEQIQASPRKRMIYVCVILVLLVAILGLKTFRFFEGGLWYGSQTADFAAFHIVARRVWLGDLDLTYRFASFAKMQMEAAGGPTGIMPWTYPPQFDLLVAPLAVLPGWAAYFLFTAVTLAAYLVMLRAVAGHNLALVLVLFFPAIAITIAIGQNGLLTGALIALVCINAERRPVLSGLALGFMVIKPHLAIAAGIYMLLTRRWPAVLTAAIVVAASSLVCTLAFGPQIWIAWLGSIREAASYLEEGRYQLFRMISAYAALYKAGLPAAGAFWGQMVMTALALVAVALAIARGPSPRFALGVVAVASVMISPYAYDYDLPIAGIGLALLIPDLASMTSPRERGVIYALLLLANAYGLLQSARLSAENVDASALALYTTPAIGGFALMPVLAMLLWVLLREARPAPVRLHREPA
;
A
#
# COMPACT_ATOMS: atom_id res chain seq x y z
N MET A 1 10.82 15.00 22.68
CA MET A 1 11.52 13.76 23.09
C MET A 1 11.51 12.70 22.00
N LEU A 2 10.36 12.30 21.43
CA LEU A 2 10.27 11.27 20.39
C LEU A 2 11.18 11.51 19.17
N THR A 3 11.16 12.71 18.57
CA THR A 3 12.01 13.04 17.41
C THR A 3 13.49 12.86 17.70
N ALA A 4 13.95 13.34 18.85
CA ALA A 4 15.35 13.24 19.26
C ALA A 4 15.76 11.77 19.44
N THR A 5 14.91 10.92 20.03
CA THR A 5 15.16 9.49 20.16
C THR A 5 15.21 8.77 18.82
N LEU A 6 14.26 9.07 17.91
CA LEU A 6 14.21 8.47 16.58
C LEU A 6 15.38 8.92 15.71
N GLU A 7 15.79 10.19 15.79
CA GLU A 7 16.92 10.70 15.02
C GLU A 7 18.27 10.28 15.62
N GLN A 8 18.33 9.97 16.92
CA GLN A 8 19.50 9.34 17.53
C GLN A 8 19.84 7.96 16.92
N ILE A 9 18.87 7.27 16.29
CA ILE A 9 19.13 6.06 15.49
C ILE A 9 20.19 6.34 14.42
N GLN A 10 20.17 7.57 13.87
CA GLN A 10 21.03 8.00 12.79
C GLN A 10 22.39 8.54 13.27
N ALA A 11 22.60 8.67 14.59
CA ALA A 11 23.74 9.34 15.19
C ALA A 11 25.10 8.68 14.91
N SER A 12 25.15 7.37 14.62
CA SER A 12 26.39 6.70 14.21
C SER A 12 26.15 5.59 13.20
N PRO A 13 27.15 5.30 12.31
CA PRO A 13 27.06 4.18 11.37
C PRO A 13 26.80 2.84 12.06
N ARG A 14 27.43 2.60 13.21
CA ARG A 14 27.26 1.38 14.01
C ARG A 14 25.83 1.23 14.53
N LYS A 15 25.23 2.29 15.07
CA LYS A 15 23.84 2.27 15.53
C LYS A 15 22.88 1.95 14.38
N ARG A 16 23.02 2.66 13.25
CA ARG A 16 22.21 2.41 12.04
C ARG A 16 22.28 0.94 11.60
N MET A 17 23.49 0.38 11.56
CA MET A 17 23.69 -1.02 11.19
C MET A 17 22.96 -1.97 12.15
N ILE A 18 23.10 -1.76 13.47
CA ILE A 18 22.43 -2.60 14.49
C ILE A 18 20.90 -2.58 14.29
N TYR A 19 20.29 -1.39 14.15
CA TYR A 19 18.85 -1.30 13.93
C TYR A 19 18.40 -1.99 12.65
N VAL A 20 19.13 -1.80 11.54
CA VAL A 20 18.83 -2.48 10.27
C VAL A 20 18.91 -4.00 10.45
N CYS A 21 20.01 -4.51 11.03
CA CYS A 21 20.19 -5.95 11.26
C CYS A 21 19.09 -6.54 12.15
N VAL A 22 18.77 -5.91 13.27
CA VAL A 22 17.72 -6.37 14.19
C VAL A 22 16.37 -6.42 13.47
N ILE A 23 16.01 -5.37 12.73
CA ILE A 23 14.75 -5.34 11.99
C ILE A 23 14.71 -6.42 10.91
N LEU A 24 15.79 -6.60 10.15
CA LEU A 24 15.85 -7.65 9.13
C LEU A 24 15.70 -9.04 9.73
N VAL A 25 16.36 -9.30 10.87
CA VAL A 25 16.21 -10.57 11.61
C VAL A 25 14.77 -10.77 12.06
N LEU A 26 14.12 -9.75 12.60
CA LEU A 26 12.70 -9.82 12.99
C LEU A 26 11.78 -10.10 11.80
N LEU A 27 12.00 -9.43 10.67
CA LEU A 27 11.20 -9.64 9.45
C LEU A 27 11.38 -11.07 8.89
N VAL A 28 12.61 -11.59 8.88
CA VAL A 28 12.91 -12.96 8.48
C VAL A 28 12.30 -13.96 9.46
N ALA A 29 12.34 -13.69 10.77
CA ALA A 29 11.72 -14.53 11.78
C ALA A 29 10.18 -14.56 11.62
N ILE A 30 9.54 -13.42 11.35
CA ILE A 30 8.10 -13.35 11.07
C ILE A 30 7.75 -14.16 9.81
N LEU A 31 8.51 -13.98 8.72
CA LEU A 31 8.31 -14.75 7.48
C LEU A 31 8.48 -16.25 7.72
N GLY A 32 9.52 -16.66 8.45
CA GLY A 32 9.77 -18.06 8.79
C GLY A 32 8.65 -18.65 9.63
N LEU A 33 8.24 -17.97 10.71
CA LEU A 33 7.14 -18.40 11.58
C LEU A 33 5.82 -18.52 10.81
N LYS A 34 5.52 -17.57 9.93
CA LYS A 34 4.29 -17.59 9.13
C LYS A 34 4.30 -18.66 8.05
N THR A 35 5.45 -18.88 7.41
CA THR A 35 5.63 -19.99 6.47
C THR A 35 5.44 -21.33 7.18
N PHE A 36 6.04 -21.48 8.37
CA PHE A 36 5.91 -22.68 9.18
C PHE A 36 4.46 -22.92 9.63
N ARG A 37 3.74 -21.88 10.08
CA ARG A 37 2.31 -22.00 10.40
C ARG A 37 1.45 -22.35 9.18
N PHE A 38 1.77 -21.82 8.01
CA PHE A 38 1.09 -22.19 6.76
C PHE A 38 1.34 -23.69 6.47
N PHE A 39 2.56 -24.16 6.70
CA PHE A 39 2.93 -25.58 6.53
C PHE A 39 2.25 -26.50 7.56
N GLU A 40 2.27 -26.16 8.85
CA GLU A 40 1.62 -26.94 9.92
C GLU A 40 0.10 -27.01 9.78
N GLY A 41 -0.53 -25.97 9.20
CA GLY A 41 -1.95 -25.97 8.87
C GLY A 41 -2.39 -27.08 7.91
N GLY A 42 -1.43 -27.80 7.32
CA GLY A 42 -1.64 -29.04 6.58
C GLY A 42 -1.18 -28.97 5.12
N LEU A 43 -0.88 -30.15 4.55
CA LEU A 43 -0.79 -30.36 3.09
C LEU A 43 -2.12 -30.03 2.38
N TRP A 44 -3.20 -29.93 3.15
CA TRP A 44 -4.50 -29.41 2.79
C TRP A 44 -4.76 -28.17 3.65
N TYR A 45 -5.20 -27.09 3.01
CA TYR A 45 -5.22 -25.71 3.51
C TYR A 45 -5.69 -25.54 4.97
N GLY A 46 -4.93 -24.80 5.79
CA GLY A 46 -5.27 -24.42 7.17
C GLY A 46 -5.37 -22.91 7.39
N SER A 47 -6.20 -22.49 8.36
CA SER A 47 -6.92 -21.21 8.46
C SER A 47 -6.18 -19.95 8.97
N GLN A 48 -4.86 -19.79 8.82
CA GLN A 48 -4.14 -18.67 9.50
C GLN A 48 -3.40 -17.65 8.61
N THR A 49 -3.68 -17.63 7.32
CA THR A 49 -3.28 -16.57 6.37
C THR A 49 -4.38 -16.36 5.33
N ALA A 50 -5.56 -15.91 5.78
CA ALA A 50 -6.76 -15.81 4.95
C ALA A 50 -6.52 -15.05 3.62
N ASP A 51 -5.76 -13.96 3.67
CA ASP A 51 -5.50 -13.12 2.49
C ASP A 51 -4.64 -13.84 1.42
N PHE A 52 -3.50 -14.43 1.77
CA PHE A 52 -2.70 -15.16 0.77
C PHE A 52 -3.40 -16.43 0.28
N ALA A 53 -4.23 -17.06 1.12
CA ALA A 53 -5.03 -18.19 0.70
C ALA A 53 -5.96 -17.82 -0.47
N ALA A 54 -6.54 -16.62 -0.45
CA ALA A 54 -7.32 -16.09 -1.57
C ALA A 54 -6.49 -16.01 -2.87
N PHE A 55 -5.21 -15.59 -2.79
CA PHE A 55 -4.33 -15.45 -3.96
C PHE A 55 -4.08 -16.82 -4.60
N HIS A 56 -3.85 -17.84 -3.79
CA HIS A 56 -3.57 -19.18 -4.28
C HIS A 56 -4.84 -19.94 -4.72
N ILE A 57 -6.00 -19.68 -4.11
CA ILE A 57 -7.29 -20.13 -4.66
C ILE A 57 -7.47 -19.54 -6.06
N VAL A 58 -7.30 -18.22 -6.23
CA VAL A 58 -7.40 -17.58 -7.54
C VAL A 58 -6.40 -18.15 -8.53
N ALA A 59 -5.13 -18.30 -8.12
CA ALA A 59 -4.11 -18.91 -8.96
C ALA A 59 -4.54 -20.30 -9.46
N ARG A 60 -5.13 -21.15 -8.62
CA ARG A 60 -5.65 -22.47 -9.03
C ARG A 60 -6.84 -22.34 -9.98
N ARG A 61 -7.77 -21.43 -9.71
CA ARG A 61 -8.98 -21.20 -10.54
C ARG A 61 -8.65 -20.68 -11.95
N VAL A 62 -7.53 -19.95 -12.10
CA VAL A 62 -6.99 -19.60 -13.43
C VAL A 62 -6.74 -20.87 -14.26
N TRP A 63 -6.07 -21.88 -13.69
CA TRP A 63 -5.73 -23.12 -14.41
C TRP A 63 -6.91 -24.08 -14.57
N LEU A 64 -7.90 -24.01 -13.68
CA LEU A 64 -9.14 -24.77 -13.80
C LEU A 64 -10.12 -24.18 -14.84
N GLY A 65 -9.86 -22.98 -15.34
CA GLY A 65 -10.68 -22.33 -16.36
C GLY A 65 -11.99 -21.73 -15.83
N ASP A 66 -12.12 -21.57 -14.51
CA ASP A 66 -13.32 -21.07 -13.82
C ASP A 66 -13.05 -19.80 -13.00
N LEU A 67 -12.10 -18.97 -13.47
CA LEU A 67 -11.67 -17.73 -12.82
C LEU A 67 -12.83 -16.75 -12.55
N ASP A 68 -13.84 -16.68 -13.42
CA ASP A 68 -14.97 -15.76 -13.25
C ASP A 68 -15.76 -16.02 -11.95
N LEU A 69 -15.71 -17.24 -11.42
CA LEU A 69 -16.37 -17.60 -10.16
C LEU A 69 -15.72 -16.93 -8.95
N THR A 70 -14.42 -16.58 -9.01
CA THR A 70 -13.75 -15.89 -7.90
C THR A 70 -14.24 -14.46 -7.73
N TYR A 71 -14.73 -13.85 -8.80
CA TYR A 71 -15.31 -12.51 -8.79
C TYR A 71 -16.74 -12.44 -8.23
N ARG A 72 -17.37 -13.59 -7.93
CA ARG A 72 -18.68 -13.65 -7.26
C ARG A 72 -18.47 -13.92 -5.78
N PHE A 73 -18.80 -12.99 -4.88
CA PHE A 73 -18.38 -13.14 -3.47
C PHE A 73 -18.97 -14.39 -2.84
N ALA A 74 -20.22 -14.73 -3.14
CA ALA A 74 -20.86 -15.93 -2.61
C ALA A 74 -20.11 -17.22 -3.01
N SER A 75 -19.66 -17.31 -4.27
CA SER A 75 -18.89 -18.44 -4.75
C SER A 75 -17.50 -18.47 -4.12
N PHE A 76 -16.82 -17.32 -4.09
CA PHE A 76 -15.47 -17.24 -3.56
C PHE A 76 -15.40 -17.43 -2.04
N ALA A 77 -16.42 -17.00 -1.30
CA ALA A 77 -16.58 -17.27 0.12
C ALA A 77 -16.64 -18.77 0.39
N LYS A 78 -17.44 -19.52 -0.40
CA LYS A 78 -17.51 -20.99 -0.28
C LYS A 78 -16.14 -21.64 -0.52
N MET A 79 -15.43 -21.23 -1.57
CA MET A 79 -14.09 -21.73 -1.86
C MET A 79 -13.10 -21.44 -0.73
N GLN A 80 -13.18 -20.27 -0.10
CA GLN A 80 -12.35 -19.90 1.05
C GLN A 80 -12.69 -20.74 2.29
N MET A 81 -13.98 -20.97 2.57
CA MET A 81 -14.42 -21.80 3.69
C MET A 81 -14.02 -23.28 3.51
N GLU A 82 -14.20 -23.81 2.30
CA GLU A 82 -13.76 -25.17 1.94
C GLU A 82 -12.26 -25.31 2.09
N ALA A 83 -11.49 -24.34 1.60
CA ALA A 83 -10.05 -24.32 1.77
C ALA A 83 -9.68 -24.25 3.25
N ALA A 84 -10.33 -23.40 4.06
CA ALA A 84 -10.00 -23.25 5.47
C ALA A 84 -10.44 -24.42 6.37
N GLY A 85 -11.18 -25.39 5.85
CA GLY A 85 -11.73 -26.50 6.63
C GLY A 85 -12.86 -26.09 7.59
N GLY A 86 -13.50 -24.93 7.35
CA GLY A 86 -14.55 -24.39 8.23
C GLY A 86 -14.82 -22.89 8.05
N PRO A 87 -15.61 -22.28 8.94
CA PRO A 87 -15.83 -20.83 8.96
C PRO A 87 -14.51 -20.06 9.04
N THR A 88 -14.34 -19.08 8.16
CA THR A 88 -13.12 -18.26 8.07
C THR A 88 -13.47 -16.82 7.75
N GLY A 89 -12.51 -15.91 7.94
CA GLY A 89 -12.61 -14.55 7.41
C GLY A 89 -12.68 -14.59 5.89
N ILE A 90 -13.75 -14.02 5.32
CA ILE A 90 -13.95 -13.97 3.87
C ILE A 90 -13.29 -12.71 3.33
N MET A 91 -12.36 -12.87 2.39
CA MET A 91 -11.82 -11.78 1.62
C MET A 91 -12.51 -11.72 0.24
N PRO A 92 -13.16 -10.60 -0.11
CA PRO A 92 -13.63 -10.41 -1.46
C PRO A 92 -12.50 -10.29 -2.49
N TRP A 93 -12.72 -10.83 -3.70
CA TRP A 93 -11.77 -10.70 -4.81
C TRP A 93 -12.13 -9.52 -5.71
N THR A 94 -11.35 -8.44 -5.60
CA THR A 94 -11.58 -7.18 -6.32
C THR A 94 -10.40 -6.75 -7.19
N TYR A 95 -9.38 -7.61 -7.27
CA TYR A 95 -8.20 -7.36 -8.06
C TYR A 95 -8.50 -7.41 -9.56
N PRO A 96 -7.90 -6.53 -10.36
CA PRO A 96 -8.02 -6.60 -11.82
C PRO A 96 -7.44 -7.90 -12.37
N PRO A 97 -7.90 -8.39 -13.55
CA PRO A 97 -7.42 -9.63 -14.16
C PRO A 97 -5.90 -9.73 -14.34
N GLN A 98 -5.21 -8.60 -14.44
CA GLN A 98 -3.75 -8.53 -14.50
C GLN A 98 -3.08 -9.09 -13.24
N PHE A 99 -3.70 -8.95 -12.07
CA PHE A 99 -3.20 -9.56 -10.85
C PHE A 99 -3.46 -11.07 -10.82
N ASP A 100 -4.58 -11.54 -11.38
CA ASP A 100 -4.86 -12.97 -11.54
C ASP A 100 -3.78 -13.64 -12.40
N LEU A 101 -3.41 -12.99 -13.51
CA LEU A 101 -2.33 -13.43 -14.38
C LEU A 101 -0.97 -13.46 -13.63
N LEU A 102 -0.72 -12.47 -12.78
CA LEU A 102 0.51 -12.40 -11.98
C LEU A 102 0.60 -13.54 -10.96
N VAL A 103 -0.50 -13.90 -10.30
CA VAL A 103 -0.51 -14.95 -9.28
C VAL A 103 -0.67 -16.35 -9.88
N ALA A 104 -1.16 -16.49 -11.12
CA ALA A 104 -1.41 -17.78 -11.76
C ALA A 104 -0.24 -18.80 -11.65
N PRO A 105 1.03 -18.43 -11.87
CA PRO A 105 2.15 -19.38 -11.76
C PRO A 105 2.32 -19.98 -10.35
N LEU A 106 1.82 -19.30 -9.31
CA LEU A 106 1.93 -19.77 -7.91
C LEU A 106 1.09 -21.03 -7.65
N ALA A 107 0.14 -21.37 -8.52
CA ALA A 107 -0.68 -22.58 -8.40
C ALA A 107 0.13 -23.88 -8.49
N VAL A 108 1.32 -23.84 -9.13
CA VAL A 108 2.22 -24.98 -9.27
C VAL A 108 2.83 -25.39 -7.92
N LEU A 109 2.90 -24.47 -6.97
CA LEU A 109 3.49 -24.70 -5.66
C LEU A 109 2.40 -25.03 -4.62
N PRO A 110 2.72 -25.82 -3.58
CA PRO A 110 1.86 -25.92 -2.41
C PRO A 110 1.75 -24.54 -1.74
N GLY A 111 0.62 -24.27 -1.08
CA GLY A 111 0.29 -22.92 -0.60
C GLY A 111 1.37 -22.27 0.27
N TRP A 112 2.04 -23.02 1.14
CA TRP A 112 3.12 -22.50 2.00
C TRP A 112 4.35 -22.06 1.18
N ALA A 113 4.69 -22.79 0.12
CA ALA A 113 5.83 -22.50 -0.75
C ALA A 113 5.50 -21.32 -1.66
N ALA A 114 4.26 -21.25 -2.17
CA ALA A 114 3.76 -20.08 -2.88
C ALA A 114 3.79 -18.83 -2.00
N TYR A 115 3.33 -18.93 -0.75
CA TYR A 115 3.36 -17.86 0.24
C TYR A 115 4.78 -17.39 0.51
N PHE A 116 5.69 -18.32 0.81
CA PHE A 116 7.08 -18.01 1.09
C PHE A 116 7.74 -17.33 -0.10
N LEU A 117 7.59 -17.89 -1.31
CA LEU A 117 8.19 -17.35 -2.53
C LEU A 117 7.68 -15.93 -2.81
N PHE A 118 6.36 -15.75 -2.87
CA PHE A 118 5.76 -14.44 -3.14
C PHE A 118 6.19 -13.39 -2.10
N THR A 119 6.08 -13.73 -0.82
CA THR A 119 6.40 -12.80 0.28
C THR A 119 7.89 -12.49 0.33
N ALA A 120 8.77 -13.48 0.16
CA ALA A 120 10.22 -13.29 0.17
C ALA A 120 10.69 -12.43 -1.01
N VAL A 121 10.18 -12.69 -2.22
CA VAL A 121 10.55 -11.93 -3.42
C VAL A 121 10.09 -10.48 -3.31
N THR A 122 8.84 -10.25 -2.90
CA THR A 122 8.30 -8.89 -2.76
C THR A 122 8.95 -8.12 -1.61
N LEU A 123 9.27 -8.80 -0.50
CA LEU A 123 10.05 -8.22 0.60
C LEU A 123 11.46 -7.83 0.16
N ALA A 124 12.17 -8.72 -0.54
CA ALA A 124 13.50 -8.43 -1.05
C ALA A 124 13.48 -7.24 -2.01
N ALA A 125 12.55 -7.23 -2.97
CA ALA A 125 12.36 -6.12 -3.91
C ALA A 125 12.10 -4.80 -3.19
N TYR A 126 11.18 -4.80 -2.21
CA TYR A 126 10.86 -3.62 -1.41
C TYR A 126 12.07 -3.12 -0.61
N LEU A 127 12.81 -4.00 0.07
CA LEU A 127 13.97 -3.62 0.89
C LEU A 127 15.11 -3.06 0.03
N VAL A 128 15.38 -3.64 -1.15
CA VAL A 128 16.38 -3.12 -2.09
C VAL A 128 15.98 -1.72 -2.56
N MET A 129 14.73 -1.53 -2.95
CA MET A 129 14.24 -0.23 -3.39
C MET A 129 14.23 0.80 -2.26
N LEU A 130 13.76 0.43 -1.07
CA LEU A 130 13.77 1.29 0.11
C LEU A 130 15.20 1.69 0.49
N ARG A 131 16.17 0.77 0.42
CA ARG A 131 17.60 1.08 0.65
C ARG A 131 18.12 2.12 -0.33
N ALA A 132 17.78 1.96 -1.62
CA ALA A 132 18.19 2.87 -2.68
C ALA A 132 17.61 4.27 -2.49
N VAL A 133 16.35 4.36 -2.06
CA VAL A 133 15.69 5.64 -1.77
C VAL A 133 16.19 6.25 -0.47
N ALA A 134 16.16 5.52 0.63
CA ALA A 134 16.36 6.06 1.98
C ALA A 134 17.82 6.42 2.29
N GLY A 135 18.80 5.78 1.66
CA GLY A 135 20.22 6.06 1.91
C GLY A 135 20.59 5.89 3.39
N HIS A 136 21.10 6.94 4.03
CA HIS A 136 21.44 6.94 5.47
C HIS A 136 20.21 6.91 6.39
N ASN A 137 19.02 7.21 5.87
CA ASN A 137 17.77 7.25 6.62
C ASN A 137 17.08 5.88 6.73
N LEU A 138 17.64 4.81 6.14
CA LEU A 138 17.01 3.50 6.08
C LEU A 138 16.57 2.99 7.46
N ALA A 139 17.44 3.07 8.47
CA ALA A 139 17.14 2.58 9.81
C ALA A 139 15.91 3.27 10.43
N LEU A 140 15.78 4.59 10.25
CA LEU A 140 14.64 5.37 10.75
C LEU A 140 13.35 4.95 10.05
N VAL A 141 13.36 4.83 8.72
CA VAL A 141 12.18 4.45 7.96
C VAL A 141 11.75 3.01 8.28
N LEU A 142 12.71 2.09 8.41
CA LEU A 142 12.43 0.72 8.84
C LEU A 142 11.81 0.67 10.23
N VAL A 143 12.27 1.47 11.19
CA VAL A 143 11.64 1.52 12.52
C VAL A 143 10.20 2.01 12.44
N LEU A 144 9.94 3.08 11.69
CA LEU A 144 8.60 3.68 11.58
C LEU A 144 7.60 2.80 10.83
N PHE A 145 8.06 2.10 9.79
CA PHE A 145 7.21 1.27 8.91
C PHE A 145 7.33 -0.23 9.18
N PHE A 146 8.10 -0.65 10.20
CA PHE A 146 8.17 -2.05 10.61
C PHE A 146 6.78 -2.67 10.81
N PRO A 147 5.80 -2.01 11.47
CA PRO A 147 4.49 -2.62 11.66
C PRO A 147 3.74 -2.89 10.35
N ALA A 148 3.79 -1.98 9.37
CA ALA A 148 3.17 -2.19 8.06
C ALA A 148 3.87 -3.30 7.25
N ILE A 149 5.19 -3.36 7.29
CA ILE A 149 5.96 -4.44 6.65
C ILE A 149 5.60 -5.78 7.32
N ALA A 150 5.58 -5.81 8.66
CA ALA A 150 5.28 -7.00 9.45
C ALA A 150 3.85 -7.51 9.20
N ILE A 151 2.83 -6.64 9.20
CA ILE A 151 1.45 -7.07 8.91
C ILE A 151 1.33 -7.57 7.46
N THR A 152 2.01 -6.92 6.51
CA THR A 152 2.00 -7.35 5.10
C THR A 152 2.59 -8.75 4.94
N ILE A 153 3.71 -9.05 5.62
CA ILE A 153 4.26 -10.41 5.69
C ILE A 153 3.26 -11.34 6.37
N ALA A 154 2.71 -10.94 7.52
CA ALA A 154 1.86 -11.78 8.36
C ALA A 154 0.59 -12.29 7.67
N ILE A 155 0.10 -11.57 6.65
CA ILE A 155 -1.08 -11.93 5.87
C ILE A 155 -0.74 -12.30 4.40
N GLY A 156 0.49 -12.05 3.94
CA GLY A 156 0.96 -12.32 2.58
C GLY A 156 0.37 -11.38 1.51
N GLN A 157 0.12 -10.12 1.84
CA GLN A 157 -0.46 -9.15 0.91
C GLN A 157 0.59 -8.54 -0.05
N ASN A 158 0.11 -7.94 -1.14
CA ASN A 158 0.95 -7.39 -2.21
C ASN A 158 1.49 -5.95 -1.94
N GLY A 159 1.33 -5.41 -0.74
CA GLY A 159 1.76 -4.06 -0.40
C GLY A 159 3.27 -3.81 -0.56
N LEU A 160 4.09 -4.85 -0.36
CA LEU A 160 5.54 -4.78 -0.60
C LEU A 160 5.85 -4.68 -2.10
N LEU A 161 5.07 -5.37 -2.95
CA LEU A 161 5.19 -5.28 -4.41
C LEU A 161 4.83 -3.87 -4.90
N THR A 162 3.69 -3.33 -4.47
CA THR A 162 3.27 -1.98 -4.88
C THR A 162 4.19 -0.90 -4.33
N GLY A 163 4.71 -1.07 -3.09
CA GLY A 163 5.77 -0.23 -2.54
C GLY A 163 7.04 -0.23 -3.39
N ALA A 164 7.50 -1.40 -3.83
CA ALA A 164 8.67 -1.53 -4.70
C ALA A 164 8.44 -0.89 -6.08
N LEU A 165 7.26 -1.06 -6.67
CA LEU A 165 6.89 -0.43 -7.94
C LEU A 165 6.83 1.10 -7.83
N ILE A 166 6.22 1.66 -6.78
CA ILE A 166 6.23 3.12 -6.57
C ILE A 166 7.66 3.64 -6.35
N ALA A 167 8.50 2.92 -5.63
CA ALA A 167 9.90 3.31 -5.50
C ALA A 167 10.63 3.31 -6.85
N LEU A 168 10.39 2.31 -7.71
CA LEU A 168 10.92 2.28 -9.07
C LEU A 168 10.42 3.47 -9.90
N VAL A 169 9.15 3.85 -9.79
CA VAL A 169 8.61 5.08 -10.38
C VAL A 169 9.41 6.29 -9.91
N CYS A 170 9.52 6.49 -8.59
CA CYS A 170 10.20 7.65 -8.02
C CYS A 170 11.70 7.73 -8.36
N ILE A 171 12.43 6.61 -8.36
CA ILE A 171 13.85 6.57 -8.69
C ILE A 171 14.10 6.95 -10.17
N ASN A 172 13.19 6.54 -11.06
CA ASN A 172 13.41 6.62 -12.50
C ASN A 172 12.68 7.80 -13.18
N ALA A 173 11.76 8.47 -12.48
CA ALA A 173 10.91 9.54 -13.01
C ALA A 173 11.66 10.60 -13.84
N GLU A 174 12.84 11.01 -13.38
CA GLU A 174 13.60 12.08 -14.05
C GLU A 174 14.56 11.58 -15.13
N ARG A 175 15.30 10.50 -14.84
CA ARG A 175 16.46 10.06 -15.63
C ARG A 175 16.12 8.93 -16.60
N ARG A 176 15.12 8.11 -16.28
CA ARG A 176 14.76 6.91 -17.04
C ARG A 176 13.24 6.80 -17.15
N PRO A 177 12.57 7.77 -17.81
CA PRO A 177 11.11 7.87 -17.82
C PRO A 177 10.43 6.62 -18.38
N VAL A 178 11.06 5.88 -19.31
CA VAL A 178 10.53 4.60 -19.80
C VAL A 178 10.45 3.55 -18.68
N LEU A 179 11.52 3.37 -17.89
CA LEU A 179 11.49 2.43 -16.75
C LEU A 179 10.48 2.87 -15.68
N SER A 180 10.37 4.18 -15.45
CA SER A 180 9.32 4.74 -14.59
C SER A 180 7.92 4.41 -15.11
N GLY A 181 7.72 4.51 -16.43
CA GLY A 181 6.46 4.17 -17.07
C GLY A 181 6.14 2.68 -17.02
N LEU A 182 7.14 1.79 -17.16
CA LEU A 182 6.96 0.35 -16.98
C LEU A 182 6.47 0.03 -15.57
N ALA A 183 7.15 0.57 -14.55
CA ALA A 183 6.78 0.36 -13.14
C ALA A 183 5.38 0.95 -12.84
N LEU A 184 5.05 2.13 -13.37
CA LEU A 184 3.73 2.73 -13.25
C LEU A 184 2.65 1.90 -13.94
N GLY A 185 2.94 1.33 -15.12
CA GLY A 185 2.01 0.46 -15.84
C GLY A 185 1.72 -0.83 -15.06
N PHE A 186 2.72 -1.42 -14.41
CA PHE A 186 2.51 -2.60 -13.55
C PHE A 186 1.68 -2.32 -12.29
N MET A 187 1.53 -1.06 -11.88
CA MET A 187 0.58 -0.69 -10.82
C MET A 187 -0.89 -0.90 -11.22
N VAL A 188 -1.19 -1.32 -12.46
CA VAL A 188 -2.52 -1.78 -12.88
C VAL A 188 -3.10 -2.87 -11.98
N ILE A 189 -2.27 -3.62 -11.25
CA ILE A 189 -2.73 -4.58 -10.23
C ILE A 189 -3.47 -3.92 -9.06
N LYS A 190 -3.23 -2.63 -8.81
CA LYS A 190 -3.93 -1.76 -7.84
C LYS A 190 -3.99 -0.32 -8.40
N PRO A 191 -4.86 -0.04 -9.37
CA PRO A 191 -4.78 1.17 -10.18
C PRO A 191 -5.01 2.44 -9.35
N HIS A 192 -5.80 2.35 -8.27
CA HIS A 192 -6.06 3.48 -7.37
C HIS A 192 -4.79 3.99 -6.66
N LEU A 193 -3.80 3.13 -6.41
CA LEU A 193 -2.50 3.52 -5.84
C LEU A 193 -1.57 4.19 -6.87
N ALA A 194 -1.89 4.07 -8.17
CA ALA A 194 -1.10 4.68 -9.25
C ALA A 194 -1.53 6.13 -9.56
N ILE A 195 -2.71 6.56 -9.10
CA ILE A 195 -3.34 7.82 -9.54
C ILE A 195 -2.45 9.04 -9.25
N ALA A 196 -1.91 9.17 -8.03
CA ALA A 196 -1.04 10.29 -7.69
C ALA A 196 0.23 10.33 -8.57
N ALA A 197 0.84 9.17 -8.82
CA ALA A 197 2.01 9.05 -9.67
C ALA A 197 1.69 9.37 -11.14
N GLY A 198 0.55 8.89 -11.66
CA GLY A 198 0.07 9.22 -13.00
C GLY A 198 -0.16 10.72 -13.17
N ILE A 199 -0.81 11.37 -12.20
CA ILE A 199 -1.04 12.82 -12.19
C ILE A 199 0.30 13.57 -12.16
N TYR A 200 1.25 13.15 -11.34
CA TYR A 200 2.59 13.73 -11.34
C TYR A 200 3.24 13.68 -12.73
N MET A 201 3.19 12.53 -13.41
CA MET A 201 3.78 12.38 -14.75
C MET A 201 3.09 13.27 -15.80
N LEU A 202 1.77 13.42 -15.71
CA LEU A 202 1.00 14.30 -16.59
C LEU A 202 1.34 15.77 -16.35
N LEU A 203 1.32 16.22 -15.09
CA LEU A 203 1.62 17.61 -14.71
C LEU A 203 3.07 18.00 -15.03
N THR A 204 4.01 17.06 -14.89
CA THR A 204 5.42 17.27 -15.24
C THR A 204 5.75 16.93 -16.70
N ARG A 205 4.73 16.66 -17.53
CA ARG A 205 4.85 16.36 -18.97
C ARG A 205 5.85 15.26 -19.32
N ARG A 206 5.93 14.23 -18.47
CA ARG A 206 6.80 13.05 -18.66
C ARG A 206 6.17 12.06 -19.65
N TRP A 207 5.92 12.50 -20.87
CA TRP A 207 5.21 11.73 -21.90
C TRP A 207 5.77 10.33 -22.15
N PRO A 208 7.10 10.08 -22.20
CA PRO A 208 7.61 8.72 -22.36
C PRO A 208 7.16 7.78 -21.23
N ALA A 209 7.07 8.27 -19.99
CA ALA A 209 6.57 7.48 -18.87
C ALA A 209 5.07 7.20 -19.00
N VAL A 210 4.28 8.21 -19.36
CA VAL A 210 2.82 8.08 -19.57
C VAL A 210 2.51 7.09 -20.69
N LEU A 211 3.16 7.25 -21.85
CA LEU A 211 2.98 6.36 -23.01
C LEU A 211 3.40 4.93 -22.68
N THR A 212 4.54 4.75 -22.02
CA THR A 212 5.00 3.41 -21.63
C THR A 212 4.02 2.75 -20.65
N ALA A 213 3.52 3.49 -19.65
CA ALA A 213 2.52 2.97 -18.73
C ALA A 213 1.23 2.57 -19.45
N ALA A 214 0.75 3.41 -20.37
CA ALA A 214 -0.44 3.13 -21.19
C ALA A 214 -0.26 1.87 -22.05
N ILE A 215 0.92 1.69 -22.67
CA ILE A 215 1.25 0.49 -23.45
C ILE A 215 1.26 -0.76 -22.56
N VAL A 216 1.87 -0.70 -21.38
CA VAL A 216 1.88 -1.85 -20.44
C VAL A 216 0.45 -2.21 -20.00
N VAL A 217 -0.38 -1.22 -19.68
CA VAL A 217 -1.79 -1.44 -19.31
C VAL A 217 -2.58 -2.03 -20.47
N ALA A 218 -2.43 -1.51 -21.69
CA ALA A 218 -3.12 -2.02 -22.87
C ALA A 218 -2.67 -3.44 -23.23
N ALA A 219 -1.36 -3.69 -23.24
CA ALA A 219 -0.80 -5.01 -23.56
C ALA A 219 -1.21 -6.06 -22.52
N SER A 220 -1.10 -5.75 -21.22
CA SER A 220 -1.51 -6.68 -20.16
C SER A 220 -3.03 -6.93 -20.17
N SER A 221 -3.84 -5.91 -20.43
CA SER A 221 -5.30 -6.08 -20.62
C SER A 221 -5.63 -6.95 -21.83
N LEU A 222 -4.91 -6.80 -22.94
CA LEU A 222 -5.07 -7.67 -24.11
C LEU A 222 -4.72 -9.13 -23.76
N VAL A 223 -3.59 -9.36 -23.07
CA VAL A 223 -3.20 -10.71 -22.62
C VAL A 223 -4.27 -11.31 -21.70
N CYS A 224 -4.81 -10.56 -20.73
CA CYS A 224 -5.88 -11.04 -19.86
C CYS A 224 -7.16 -11.37 -20.64
N THR A 225 -7.51 -10.54 -21.63
CA THR A 225 -8.69 -10.78 -22.48
C THR A 225 -8.54 -12.05 -23.31
N LEU A 226 -7.35 -12.30 -23.85
CA LEU A 226 -7.05 -13.51 -24.62
C LEU A 226 -6.97 -14.76 -23.73
N ALA A 227 -6.43 -14.63 -22.51
CA ALA A 227 -6.25 -15.75 -21.60
C ALA A 227 -7.54 -16.16 -20.88
N PHE A 228 -8.38 -15.21 -20.47
CA PHE A 228 -9.55 -15.44 -19.61
C PHE A 228 -10.90 -15.19 -20.30
N GLY A 229 -10.86 -14.74 -21.56
CA GLY A 229 -12.05 -14.31 -22.30
C GLY A 229 -12.53 -12.90 -21.94
N PRO A 230 -13.24 -12.21 -22.83
CA PRO A 230 -13.67 -10.82 -22.61
C PRO A 230 -14.69 -10.66 -21.47
N GLN A 231 -15.41 -11.72 -21.09
CA GLN A 231 -16.40 -11.70 -20.01
C GLN A 231 -15.76 -11.47 -18.63
N ILE A 232 -14.45 -11.71 -18.49
CA ILE A 232 -13.73 -11.50 -17.23
C ILE A 232 -13.85 -10.06 -16.74
N TRP A 233 -13.91 -9.09 -17.66
CA TRP A 233 -14.05 -7.67 -17.33
C TRP A 233 -15.42 -7.36 -16.73
N ILE A 234 -16.48 -8.02 -17.21
CA ILE A 234 -17.83 -7.89 -16.65
C ILE A 234 -17.87 -8.50 -15.25
N ALA A 235 -17.25 -9.67 -15.06
CA ALA A 235 -17.16 -10.32 -13.76
C ALA A 235 -16.41 -9.43 -12.73
N TRP A 236 -15.24 -8.91 -13.11
CA TRP A 236 -14.45 -8.00 -12.28
C TRP A 236 -15.20 -6.70 -11.94
N LEU A 237 -15.87 -6.07 -12.92
CA LEU A 237 -16.70 -4.88 -12.65
C LEU A 237 -17.88 -5.20 -11.71
N GLY A 238 -18.46 -6.40 -11.82
CA GLY A 238 -19.47 -6.90 -10.88
C GLY A 238 -18.92 -7.01 -9.46
N SER A 239 -17.72 -7.57 -9.30
CA SER A 239 -17.09 -7.72 -7.98
C SER A 239 -16.75 -6.39 -7.33
N ILE A 240 -16.37 -5.36 -8.11
CA ILE A 240 -16.18 -3.99 -7.60
C ILE A 240 -17.48 -3.40 -7.06
N ARG A 241 -18.62 -3.63 -7.75
CA ARG A 241 -19.93 -3.15 -7.28
C ARG A 241 -20.35 -3.83 -5.99
N GLU A 242 -20.16 -5.14 -5.90
CA GLU A 242 -20.43 -5.91 -4.67
C GLU A 242 -19.47 -5.48 -3.53
N ALA A 243 -18.23 -5.12 -3.87
CA ALA A 243 -17.28 -4.58 -2.89
C ALA A 243 -17.73 -3.23 -2.34
N ALA A 244 -18.31 -2.37 -3.19
CA ALA A 244 -18.83 -1.08 -2.77
C ALA A 244 -19.99 -1.24 -1.78
N SER A 245 -20.95 -2.14 -2.05
CA SER A 245 -22.05 -2.39 -1.10
C SER A 245 -21.55 -2.98 0.23
N TYR A 246 -20.58 -3.91 0.19
CA TYR A 246 -19.95 -4.43 1.41
C TYR A 246 -19.27 -3.33 2.25
N LEU A 247 -18.70 -2.31 1.58
CA LEU A 247 -18.07 -1.18 2.26
C LEU A 247 -19.11 -0.22 2.86
N GLU A 248 -20.21 0.03 2.16
CA GLU A 248 -21.34 0.84 2.65
C GLU A 248 -22.01 0.20 3.87
N GLU A 249 -22.12 -1.13 3.86
CA GLU A 249 -22.67 -1.93 4.96
C GLU A 249 -21.66 -2.18 6.10
N GLY A 250 -20.42 -1.72 5.98
CA GLY A 250 -19.40 -1.85 7.03
C GLY A 250 -18.93 -3.29 7.27
N ARG A 251 -19.05 -4.18 6.27
CA ARG A 251 -18.71 -5.61 6.37
C ARG A 251 -17.21 -5.90 6.32
N TYR A 252 -16.39 -4.92 5.96
CA TYR A 252 -14.93 -5.03 5.98
C TYR A 252 -14.35 -4.86 7.39
N GLN A 253 -13.09 -5.29 7.57
CA GLN A 253 -12.29 -5.00 8.76
C GLN A 253 -11.86 -3.52 8.79
N LEU A 254 -12.81 -2.61 8.97
CA LEU A 254 -12.61 -1.16 8.88
C LEU A 254 -11.48 -0.65 9.80
N PHE A 255 -11.23 -1.30 10.94
CA PHE A 255 -10.16 -0.92 11.87
C PHE A 255 -8.74 -1.05 11.28
N ARG A 256 -8.57 -1.89 10.25
CA ARG A 256 -7.29 -2.04 9.51
C ARG A 256 -7.18 -1.12 8.31
N MET A 257 -8.28 -0.50 7.91
CA MET A 257 -8.30 0.43 6.79
C MET A 257 -7.69 1.76 7.22
N ILE A 258 -6.87 2.32 6.34
CA ILE A 258 -6.16 3.58 6.55
C ILE A 258 -6.86 4.75 5.84
N SER A 259 -8.05 4.51 5.28
CA SER A 259 -8.80 5.50 4.50
C SER A 259 -9.54 6.49 5.40
N ALA A 260 -9.75 7.70 4.89
CA ALA A 260 -10.62 8.69 5.54
C ALA A 260 -12.06 8.17 5.63
N TYR A 261 -12.51 7.40 4.63
CA TYR A 261 -13.79 6.70 4.68
C TYR A 261 -13.96 5.87 5.95
N ALA A 262 -13.03 4.95 6.22
CA ALA A 262 -13.15 4.03 7.35
C ALA A 262 -13.14 4.77 8.69
N ALA A 263 -12.31 5.81 8.82
CA ALA A 263 -12.26 6.66 10.02
C ALA A 263 -13.61 7.36 10.28
N LEU A 264 -14.16 8.01 9.26
CA LEU A 264 -15.42 8.75 9.38
C LEU A 264 -16.62 7.81 9.59
N TYR A 265 -16.67 6.69 8.89
CA TYR A 265 -17.70 5.68 9.06
C TYR A 265 -17.71 5.13 10.50
N LYS A 266 -16.53 4.75 11.02
CA LYS A 266 -16.40 4.29 12.42
C LYS A 266 -16.64 5.40 13.45
N ALA A 267 -16.61 6.67 13.05
CA ALA A 267 -17.00 7.80 13.89
C ALA A 267 -18.52 8.02 13.96
N GLY A 268 -19.31 7.23 13.22
CA GLY A 268 -20.77 7.29 13.21
C GLY A 268 -21.37 8.06 12.03
N LEU A 269 -20.56 8.50 11.04
CA LEU A 269 -21.13 9.07 9.83
C LEU A 269 -21.77 7.97 8.96
N PRO A 270 -22.89 8.27 8.28
CA PRO A 270 -23.45 7.35 7.29
C PRO A 270 -22.47 7.14 6.12
N ALA A 271 -22.59 6.02 5.39
CA ALA A 271 -21.72 5.65 4.28
C ALA A 271 -21.51 6.80 3.26
N ALA A 272 -22.58 7.51 2.89
CA ALA A 272 -22.51 8.65 1.98
C ALA A 272 -21.65 9.81 2.54
N GLY A 273 -21.75 10.10 3.84
CA GLY A 273 -20.95 11.14 4.48
C GLY A 273 -19.47 10.75 4.55
N ALA A 274 -19.18 9.50 4.90
CA ALA A 274 -17.82 8.95 4.88
C ALA A 274 -17.21 8.96 3.46
N PHE A 275 -18.01 8.66 2.43
CA PHE A 275 -17.60 8.73 1.03
C PHE A 275 -17.22 10.15 0.62
N TRP A 276 -18.05 11.15 0.90
CA TRP A 276 -17.71 12.55 0.60
C TRP A 276 -16.48 13.03 1.36
N GLY A 277 -16.31 12.62 2.62
CA GLY A 277 -15.09 12.89 3.37
C GLY A 277 -13.84 12.26 2.73
N GLN A 278 -13.94 11.05 2.20
CA GLN A 278 -12.86 10.45 1.41
C GLN A 278 -12.59 11.23 0.12
N MET A 279 -13.61 11.72 -0.58
CA MET A 279 -13.41 12.52 -1.79
C MET A 279 -12.68 13.84 -1.49
N VAL A 280 -12.99 14.47 -0.35
CA VAL A 280 -12.24 15.65 0.13
C VAL A 280 -10.79 15.29 0.43
N MET A 281 -10.54 14.18 1.13
CA MET A 281 -9.18 13.69 1.40
C MET A 281 -8.40 13.47 0.10
N THR A 282 -9.02 12.82 -0.89
CA THR A 282 -8.42 12.58 -2.21
C THR A 282 -8.11 13.89 -2.92
N ALA A 283 -9.04 14.84 -2.96
CA ALA A 283 -8.81 16.15 -3.59
C ALA A 283 -7.64 16.89 -2.93
N LEU A 284 -7.59 16.92 -1.60
CA LEU A 284 -6.51 17.55 -0.85
C LEU A 284 -5.15 16.87 -1.08
N ALA A 285 -5.13 15.53 -1.20
CA ALA A 285 -3.93 14.78 -1.51
C ALA A 285 -3.39 15.14 -2.91
N LEU A 286 -4.27 15.28 -3.90
CA LEU A 286 -3.90 15.71 -5.25
C LEU A 286 -3.46 17.19 -5.30
N VAL A 287 -4.08 18.05 -4.50
CA VAL A 287 -3.61 19.43 -4.31
C VAL A 287 -2.21 19.45 -3.70
N ALA A 288 -1.93 18.60 -2.70
CA ALA A 288 -0.59 18.48 -2.13
C ALA A 288 0.44 18.06 -3.19
N VAL A 289 0.09 17.11 -4.07
CA VAL A 289 0.95 16.73 -5.21
C VAL A 289 1.21 17.92 -6.13
N ALA A 290 0.17 18.65 -6.55
CA ALA A 290 0.31 19.81 -7.42
C ALA A 290 1.15 20.93 -6.77
N LEU A 291 0.93 21.21 -5.49
CA LEU A 291 1.71 22.17 -4.71
C LEU A 291 3.17 21.73 -4.56
N ALA A 292 3.42 20.44 -4.34
CA ALA A 292 4.78 19.91 -4.24
C ALA A 292 5.54 19.99 -5.57
N ILE A 293 4.85 19.81 -6.70
CA ILE A 293 5.45 20.02 -8.03
C ILE A 293 5.76 21.51 -8.26
N ALA A 294 4.83 22.40 -7.88
CA ALA A 294 4.96 23.83 -8.16
C ALA A 294 5.91 24.57 -7.20
N ARG A 295 6.00 24.12 -5.93
CA ARG A 295 6.63 24.84 -4.82
C ARG A 295 7.55 23.98 -3.95
N GLY A 296 7.59 22.66 -4.18
CA GLY A 296 8.46 21.79 -3.41
C GLY A 296 9.93 22.13 -3.58
N PRO A 297 10.79 21.89 -2.57
CA PRO A 297 12.21 22.25 -2.61
C PRO A 297 13.00 21.43 -3.63
N SER A 298 12.50 20.24 -3.98
CA SER A 298 13.17 19.34 -4.90
C SER A 298 12.16 18.41 -5.61
N PRO A 299 12.48 17.91 -6.81
CA PRO A 299 11.67 16.88 -7.46
C PRO A 299 11.55 15.60 -6.63
N ARG A 300 12.61 15.27 -5.86
CA ARG A 300 12.63 14.15 -4.91
C ARG A 300 11.56 14.34 -3.83
N PHE A 301 11.44 15.54 -3.27
CA PHE A 301 10.38 15.86 -2.30
C PHE A 301 8.99 15.71 -2.91
N ALA A 302 8.78 16.24 -4.13
CA ALA A 302 7.52 16.13 -4.82
C ALA A 302 7.10 14.67 -5.04
N LEU A 303 8.04 13.81 -5.43
CA LEU A 303 7.82 12.36 -5.54
C LEU A 303 7.55 11.68 -4.19
N GLY A 304 8.14 12.21 -3.10
CA GLY A 304 7.81 11.79 -1.74
C GLY A 304 6.36 12.08 -1.36
N VAL A 305 5.88 13.28 -1.68
CA VAL A 305 4.46 13.66 -1.50
C VAL A 305 3.55 12.77 -2.36
N VAL A 306 3.93 12.48 -3.61
CA VAL A 306 3.20 11.56 -4.50
C VAL A 306 3.04 10.18 -3.87
N ALA A 307 4.11 9.60 -3.32
CA ALA A 307 4.04 8.29 -2.70
C ALA A 307 3.14 8.31 -1.45
N VAL A 308 3.24 9.32 -0.57
CA VAL A 308 2.33 9.44 0.58
C VAL A 308 0.87 9.64 0.14
N ALA A 309 0.63 10.50 -0.86
CA ALA A 309 -0.70 10.75 -1.41
C ALA A 309 -1.32 9.50 -2.06
N SER A 310 -0.51 8.61 -2.62
CA SER A 310 -0.98 7.40 -3.33
C SER A 310 -1.85 6.49 -2.47
N VAL A 311 -1.55 6.37 -1.16
CA VAL A 311 -2.35 5.56 -0.22
C VAL A 311 -3.58 6.30 0.34
N MET A 312 -3.72 7.59 0.05
CA MET A 312 -4.81 8.44 0.57
C MET A 312 -5.98 8.58 -0.40
N ILE A 313 -5.90 8.00 -1.60
CA ILE A 313 -6.89 8.20 -2.68
C ILE A 313 -8.09 7.26 -2.55
N SER A 314 -7.87 6.01 -2.14
CA SER A 314 -8.90 4.97 -2.16
C SER A 314 -9.65 4.91 -0.83
N PRO A 315 -10.99 4.80 -0.83
CA PRO A 315 -11.75 4.45 0.37
C PRO A 315 -11.41 3.03 0.88
N TYR A 316 -10.75 2.22 0.03
CA TYR A 316 -10.41 0.82 0.28
C TYR A 316 -8.95 0.57 0.69
N ALA A 317 -8.17 1.61 1.01
CA ALA A 317 -6.75 1.42 1.37
C ALA A 317 -6.59 0.75 2.75
N TYR A 318 -5.68 -0.22 2.84
CA TYR A 318 -5.38 -0.98 4.07
C TYR A 318 -3.99 -0.68 4.62
N ASP A 319 -3.78 -1.04 5.89
CA ASP A 319 -2.48 -0.95 6.58
C ASP A 319 -1.32 -1.62 5.81
N TYR A 320 -1.59 -2.69 5.08
CA TYR A 320 -0.60 -3.36 4.23
C TYR A 320 -0.15 -2.52 3.03
N ASP A 321 -0.86 -1.46 2.63
CA ASP A 321 -0.44 -0.56 1.52
C ASP A 321 0.54 0.54 1.98
N LEU A 322 0.73 0.71 3.30
CA LEU A 322 1.64 1.70 3.88
C LEU A 322 3.14 1.54 3.52
N PRO A 323 3.67 0.40 3.04
CA PRO A 323 5.03 0.38 2.47
C PRO A 323 5.25 1.48 1.41
N ILE A 324 4.22 1.86 0.65
CA ILE A 324 4.29 3.00 -0.28
C ILE A 324 4.56 4.32 0.46
N ALA A 325 3.87 4.58 1.57
CA ALA A 325 4.12 5.75 2.40
C ALA A 325 5.52 5.71 3.05
N GLY A 326 6.08 4.52 3.28
CA GLY A 326 7.47 4.33 3.71
C GLY A 326 8.48 4.85 2.68
N ILE A 327 8.26 4.54 1.41
CA ILE A 327 9.02 5.12 0.29
C ILE A 327 8.86 6.65 0.26
N GLY A 328 7.63 7.13 0.44
CA GLY A 328 7.34 8.56 0.52
C GLY A 328 8.13 9.26 1.62
N LEU A 329 8.09 8.73 2.85
CA LEU A 329 8.85 9.29 3.96
C LEU A 329 10.36 9.28 3.68
N ALA A 330 10.89 8.21 3.11
CA ALA A 330 12.30 8.09 2.74
C ALA A 330 12.75 9.18 1.73
N LEU A 331 11.86 9.57 0.81
CA LEU A 331 12.10 10.66 -0.14
C LEU A 331 12.01 12.02 0.54
N LEU A 332 11.07 12.20 1.48
CA LEU A 332 10.78 13.46 2.14
C LEU A 332 11.82 13.86 3.19
N ILE A 333 12.34 12.92 4.00
CA ILE A 333 13.21 13.20 5.17
C ILE A 333 14.33 14.25 4.91
N PRO A 334 15.13 14.16 3.82
CA PRO A 334 16.24 15.09 3.60
C PRO A 334 15.81 16.56 3.56
N ASP A 335 14.65 16.82 2.95
CA ASP A 335 14.08 18.16 2.79
C ASP A 335 13.16 18.52 3.96
N LEU A 336 12.47 17.54 4.56
CA LEU A 336 11.62 17.75 5.74
C LEU A 336 12.44 18.34 6.91
N ALA A 337 13.70 17.92 7.06
CA ALA A 337 14.60 18.40 8.10
C ALA A 337 14.84 19.93 8.04
N SER A 338 14.84 20.52 6.85
CA SER A 338 15.02 21.97 6.66
C SER A 338 13.70 22.75 6.67
N MET A 339 12.61 22.14 6.21
CA MET A 339 11.30 22.79 6.09
C MET A 339 10.44 22.75 7.36
N THR A 340 10.81 21.93 8.35
CA THR A 340 9.97 21.69 9.53
C THR A 340 10.75 21.74 10.83
N SER A 341 10.08 22.22 11.88
CA SER A 341 10.63 22.19 13.23
C SER A 341 10.77 20.74 13.73
N PRO A 342 11.69 20.45 14.68
CA PRO A 342 11.79 19.10 15.27
C PRO A 342 10.48 18.61 15.91
N ARG A 343 9.62 19.53 16.36
CA ARG A 343 8.29 19.19 16.89
C ARG A 343 7.36 18.72 15.79
N GLU A 344 7.27 19.46 14.68
CA GLU A 344 6.47 19.08 13.51
C GLU A 344 6.90 17.72 12.95
N ARG A 345 8.21 17.49 12.78
CA ARG A 345 8.71 16.15 12.37
C ARG A 345 8.31 15.06 13.33
N GLY A 346 8.41 15.32 14.63
CA GLY A 346 8.01 14.39 15.68
C GLY A 346 6.55 13.99 15.58
N VAL A 347 5.67 14.96 15.31
CA VAL A 347 4.24 14.71 15.11
C VAL A 347 4.00 13.89 13.85
N ILE A 348 4.65 14.20 12.73
CA ILE A 348 4.56 13.41 11.50
C ILE A 348 5.01 11.96 11.75
N TYR A 349 6.15 11.76 12.41
CA TYR A 349 6.64 10.42 12.74
C TYR A 349 5.69 9.67 13.68
N ALA A 350 5.13 10.34 14.69
CA ALA A 350 4.18 9.75 15.62
C ALA A 350 2.88 9.32 14.92
N LEU A 351 2.33 10.19 14.07
CA LEU A 351 1.11 9.91 13.32
C LEU A 351 1.31 8.77 12.31
N LEU A 352 2.44 8.77 11.59
CA LEU A 352 2.78 7.65 10.70
C LEU A 352 2.93 6.37 11.51
N LEU A 353 3.67 6.37 12.61
CA LEU A 353 3.83 5.17 13.44
C LEU A 353 2.47 4.68 13.98
N LEU A 354 1.59 5.58 14.39
CA LEU A 354 0.23 5.26 14.83
C LEU A 354 -0.59 4.61 13.71
N ALA A 355 -0.52 5.17 12.49
CA ALA A 355 -1.20 4.61 11.32
C ALA A 355 -0.69 3.21 10.96
N ASN A 356 0.62 2.98 11.11
CA ASN A 356 1.27 1.71 10.83
C ASN A 356 0.97 0.65 11.90
N ALA A 357 1.01 1.01 13.19
CA ALA A 357 0.98 0.04 14.29
C ALA A 357 -0.42 -0.40 14.70
N TYR A 358 -1.42 0.47 14.55
CA TYR A 358 -2.74 0.23 15.12
C TYR A 358 -3.43 -1.03 14.58
N GLY A 359 -3.46 -1.21 13.26
CA GLY A 359 -4.08 -2.39 12.64
C GLY A 359 -3.45 -3.69 13.11
N LEU A 360 -2.11 -3.76 13.15
CA LEU A 360 -1.35 -4.90 13.64
C LEU A 360 -1.65 -5.21 15.12
N LEU A 361 -1.64 -4.19 15.99
CA LEU A 361 -1.93 -4.35 17.42
C LEU A 361 -3.36 -4.82 17.66
N GLN A 362 -4.31 -4.27 16.93
CA GLN A 362 -5.71 -4.67 17.05
C GLN A 362 -5.93 -6.09 16.52
N SER A 363 -5.29 -6.48 15.41
CA SER A 363 -5.31 -7.85 14.92
C SER A 363 -4.68 -8.83 15.92
N ALA A 364 -3.56 -8.46 16.55
CA ALA A 364 -2.92 -9.30 17.58
C ALA A 364 -3.83 -9.46 18.81
N ARG A 365 -4.46 -8.38 19.26
CA ARG A 365 -5.43 -8.39 20.37
C ARG A 365 -6.62 -9.31 20.07
N LEU A 366 -7.27 -9.12 18.92
CA LEU A 366 -8.44 -9.92 18.53
C LEU A 366 -8.09 -11.40 18.38
N SER A 367 -6.90 -11.71 17.85
CA SER A 367 -6.40 -13.07 17.79
C SER A 367 -6.12 -13.68 19.16
N ALA A 368 -5.67 -12.90 20.14
CA ALA A 368 -5.45 -13.37 21.51
C ALA A 368 -6.77 -13.58 22.27
N GLU A 369 -7.80 -12.80 21.93
CA GLU A 369 -9.15 -12.90 22.51
C GLU A 369 -10.01 -13.99 21.85
N ASN A 370 -9.46 -14.77 20.88
CA ASN A 370 -10.18 -15.77 20.08
C ASN A 370 -11.50 -15.25 19.48
N VAL A 371 -11.51 -13.98 19.06
CA VAL A 371 -12.69 -13.35 18.49
C VAL A 371 -12.88 -13.83 17.06
N ASP A 372 -13.92 -14.62 16.81
CA ASP A 372 -14.30 -15.06 15.47
C ASP A 372 -14.77 -13.89 14.60
N ALA A 373 -14.68 -14.06 13.28
CA ALA A 373 -15.08 -13.04 12.30
C ALA A 373 -16.55 -12.60 12.45
N SER A 374 -17.44 -13.48 12.94
CA SER A 374 -18.85 -13.18 13.23
C SER A 374 -19.02 -12.28 14.46
N ALA A 375 -18.11 -12.37 15.44
CA ALA A 375 -18.11 -11.54 16.64
C ALA A 375 -17.46 -10.18 16.41
N LEU A 376 -16.65 -10.02 15.35
CA LEU A 376 -15.99 -8.75 15.01
C LEU A 376 -16.97 -7.58 14.83
N ALA A 377 -18.20 -7.84 14.36
CA ALA A 377 -19.26 -6.86 14.23
C ALA A 377 -19.71 -6.27 15.58
N LEU A 378 -19.51 -7.00 16.69
CA LEU A 378 -19.82 -6.56 18.05
C LEU A 378 -18.73 -5.65 18.64
N TYR A 379 -17.53 -5.64 18.03
CA TYR A 379 -16.40 -4.82 18.50
C TYR A 379 -16.39 -3.47 17.77
N THR A 380 -16.66 -2.40 18.51
CA THR A 380 -16.53 -1.01 18.04
C THR A 380 -15.05 -0.57 18.00
N THR A 381 -14.27 -1.20 17.13
CA THR A 381 -12.86 -0.82 16.90
C THR A 381 -12.78 0.39 15.98
N PRO A 382 -12.18 1.52 16.42
CA PRO A 382 -12.01 2.69 15.55
C PRO A 382 -11.01 2.40 14.43
N ALA A 383 -11.10 3.12 13.31
CA ALA A 383 -10.12 3.07 12.22
C ALA A 383 -9.06 4.17 12.39
N ILE A 384 -8.17 3.99 13.38
CA ILE A 384 -7.19 5.01 13.78
C ILE A 384 -6.21 5.34 12.64
N GLY A 385 -5.92 4.38 11.75
CA GLY A 385 -5.09 4.61 10.57
C GLY A 385 -5.56 5.79 9.72
N GLY A 386 -6.86 5.84 9.41
CA GLY A 386 -7.44 6.96 8.66
C GLY A 386 -7.36 8.29 9.42
N PHE A 387 -7.68 8.28 10.72
CA PHE A 387 -7.56 9.48 11.56
C PHE A 387 -6.14 10.01 11.68
N ALA A 388 -5.13 9.13 11.62
CA ALA A 388 -3.73 9.53 11.69
C ALA A 388 -3.22 10.09 10.35
N LEU A 389 -3.71 9.59 9.21
CA LEU A 389 -3.29 10.07 7.89
C LEU A 389 -3.89 11.43 7.51
N MET A 390 -5.09 11.78 7.99
CA MET A 390 -5.68 13.11 7.78
C MET A 390 -4.76 14.27 8.25
N PRO A 391 -4.28 14.30 9.51
CA PRO A 391 -3.37 15.34 9.97
C PRO A 391 -1.98 15.25 9.32
N VAL A 392 -1.50 14.06 8.91
CA VAL A 392 -0.27 13.96 8.10
C VAL A 392 -0.42 14.75 6.80
N LEU A 393 -1.54 14.58 6.08
CA LEU A 393 -1.80 15.35 4.88
C LEU A 393 -1.94 16.85 5.17
N ALA A 394 -2.66 17.22 6.23
CA ALA A 394 -2.82 18.62 6.62
C ALA A 394 -1.47 19.28 6.94
N MET A 395 -0.56 18.56 7.60
CA MET A 395 0.80 19.02 7.87
C MET A 395 1.62 19.16 6.59
N LEU A 396 1.55 18.20 5.66
CA LEU A 396 2.24 18.30 4.37
C LEU A 396 1.76 19.52 3.57
N LEU A 397 0.45 19.75 3.53
CA LEU A 397 -0.13 20.95 2.91
C LEU A 397 0.33 22.22 3.60
N TRP A 398 0.31 22.25 4.93
CA TRP A 398 0.76 23.39 5.70
C TRP A 398 2.24 23.73 5.45
N VAL A 399 3.12 22.72 5.41
CA VAL A 399 4.53 22.90 5.07
C VAL A 399 4.70 23.47 3.66
N LEU A 400 3.98 22.93 2.68
CA LEU A 400 3.98 23.40 1.29
C LEU A 400 3.44 24.83 1.11
N LEU A 401 2.49 25.25 1.95
CA LEU A 401 1.90 26.58 1.91
C LEU A 401 2.74 27.62 2.66
N ARG A 402 3.40 27.22 3.76
CA ARG A 402 4.20 28.10 4.62
C ARG A 402 5.53 28.52 3.98
N GLU A 403 6.21 27.59 3.30
CA GLU A 403 7.51 27.82 2.63
C GLU A 403 7.36 28.56 1.30
N ALA A 404 6.43 29.52 1.20
CA ALA A 404 6.27 30.38 0.04
C ALA A 404 7.50 31.27 -0.17
N ARG A 405 8.57 30.71 -0.72
CA ARG A 405 9.57 31.49 -1.45
C ARG A 405 8.93 31.87 -2.78
N PRO A 406 8.67 33.14 -3.07
CA PRO A 406 8.43 33.53 -4.46
C PRO A 406 9.70 33.12 -5.22
N ALA A 407 9.60 32.10 -6.07
CA ALA A 407 10.66 31.82 -7.02
C ALA A 407 10.86 33.11 -7.83
N PRO A 408 12.07 33.67 -7.93
CA PRO A 408 12.30 34.75 -8.87
C PRO A 408 11.96 34.20 -10.24
N VAL A 409 11.00 34.85 -10.89
CA VAL A 409 10.70 34.60 -12.30
C VAL A 409 12.02 34.83 -13.04
N ARG A 410 12.73 33.75 -13.39
CA ARG A 410 13.81 33.86 -14.37
C ARG A 410 13.11 34.06 -15.71
N LEU A 411 12.86 35.32 -16.03
CA LEU A 411 12.64 35.72 -17.41
C LEU A 411 13.92 35.35 -18.15
N HIS A 412 13.87 34.25 -18.90
CA HIS A 412 14.87 34.01 -19.93
C HIS A 412 14.81 35.17 -20.91
N ARG A 413 15.81 36.06 -20.83
CA ARG A 413 16.52 36.75 -21.93
C ARG A 413 17.21 37.98 -21.37
N GLU A 414 18.49 37.86 -21.03
CA GLU A 414 19.47 38.89 -21.40
C GLU A 414 20.78 38.18 -21.80
N PRO A 415 21.38 38.53 -22.95
CA PRO A 415 22.60 37.92 -23.44
C PRO A 415 23.83 38.59 -22.79
N ALA A 416 24.91 37.82 -22.68
CA ALA A 416 26.27 38.35 -22.61
C ALA A 416 26.95 38.10 -23.96
#